data_AF-A0A6A7AA40-F1
#
_entry.id   AF-A0A6A7AA40-F1
#
_cell.length_a   1.000
_cell.length_b   1.000
_cell.length_c   1.000
_cell.angle_alpha   90.00
_cell.angle_beta   90.00
_cell.angle_gamma   90.00
#
_symmetry.space_group_name_H-M   'P 1'
#
loop_
_entity.id
_entity.type
_entity.pdbx_description
1 polymer ?
#
loop_
_entity_poly.entity_id
_entity_poly.type
_entity_poly.pdbx_seq_one_letter_code
_entity_poly.pdbx_strand_id
1 'polypeptide(L)'
;MSKLSPALKSLINAAHSRPGPVPAPPRIQAVYQRIQEEATERKLGRPSWLGISTAATMTMNSPESMIALYNSTSASRPSDEGVQIAEFMREIGLKCIGFNGIPRTINMLNAFRANLPPSIASSLNTQPTRNPSPENIESINQRGRVLWDAIYRPLETKLIDKLGEAHPDLPVFIINQEYGGLFTDPPGKPGAKVGRVTTSLIAITCLRAQQGVGPQVLSHVFGLRKGWDDGTWKQEPEAGSEEAIKWLVSDEGCTWVLEKVDELVAALGGGEGTTRAKDLAYNPDHARWIIPLLLVADAALCGVVIDKVPYTEIDWSTYMQQIAIYLKGERDYTKISGSTGPLVYPGAHVWIYKYLYWLTDEGRDVKFAQYIFALVYLGTLGVVALCYRRARVPPYIFPLLILSKRMHSIFVLRCFNDCFAVLGLFAAIFCYQRDQWHLGSFFFATGLNVKMSLLLPLPAMGVLMIQKLGSRESFTQGMIIFQTTVLFGYPFRKQAFSYFGRAFELSRAFLYKWTVNWRFVPEETFLSKPFAISLLAAHASLLILFGVTRWLKPSKRSPRQFLKIIMPQAEPRDQDVMAKRVTPNFASIQSFSMPYGVRKSGHGMCIPAHPSARRLW
;
A
#
# COMPACT_ATOMS: atom_id res chain seq x y z
N MET A 1 -15.49 -10.60 39.25
CA MET A 1 -15.04 -10.38 37.86
C MET A 1 -13.79 -9.52 37.87
N SER A 2 -12.65 -10.02 37.37
CA SER A 2 -11.42 -9.22 37.29
C SER A 2 -11.64 -8.04 36.34
N LYS A 3 -11.39 -6.81 36.81
CA LYS A 3 -11.52 -5.62 35.96
C LYS A 3 -10.36 -5.61 34.97
N LEU A 4 -10.64 -5.70 33.67
CA LEU A 4 -9.63 -5.51 32.62
C LEU A 4 -8.96 -4.14 32.79
N SER A 5 -7.64 -4.08 32.58
CA SER A 5 -6.89 -2.82 32.65
C SER A 5 -7.39 -1.82 31.59
N PRO A 6 -7.32 -0.51 31.85
CA PRO A 6 -7.69 0.50 30.86
C PRO A 6 -6.91 0.36 29.54
N ALA A 7 -5.63 -0.01 29.61
CA ALA A 7 -4.80 -0.25 28.43
C ALA A 7 -5.33 -1.40 27.56
N LEU A 8 -5.73 -2.52 28.18
CA LEU A 8 -6.30 -3.65 27.45
C LEU A 8 -7.67 -3.30 26.85
N LYS A 9 -8.52 -2.58 27.60
CA LYS A 9 -9.80 -2.09 27.07
C LYS A 9 -9.61 -1.16 25.87
N SER A 10 -8.63 -0.27 25.93
CA SER A 10 -8.29 0.65 24.83
C SER A 10 -7.79 -0.11 23.60
N LEU A 11 -6.96 -1.15 23.80
CA LEU A 11 -6.44 -1.97 22.70
C LEU A 11 -7.55 -2.79 22.02
N ILE A 12 -8.45 -3.41 22.79
CA ILE A 12 -9.62 -4.12 22.26
C ILE A 12 -10.48 -3.17 21.41
N ASN A 13 -10.68 -1.94 21.90
CA ASN A 13 -11.52 -0.94 21.24
C ASN A 13 -10.76 -0.04 20.25
N ALA A 14 -9.55 -0.41 19.84
CA ALA A 14 -8.73 0.45 19.00
C ALA A 14 -9.37 0.65 17.62
N ALA A 15 -9.36 1.87 17.09
CA ALA A 15 -10.06 2.18 15.84
C ALA A 15 -9.62 1.31 14.63
N HIS A 16 -8.36 0.88 14.60
CA HIS A 16 -7.84 0.01 13.54
C HIS A 16 -8.34 -1.44 13.62
N SER A 17 -8.75 -1.92 14.81
CA SER A 17 -9.32 -3.27 14.97
C SER A 17 -10.80 -3.33 14.56
N ARG A 18 -11.44 -2.18 14.34
CA ARG A 18 -12.86 -2.04 13.95
C ARG A 18 -13.77 -2.95 14.81
N PRO A 19 -13.80 -2.72 16.14
CA PRO A 19 -14.43 -3.63 17.10
C PRO A 19 -15.96 -3.59 17.06
N GLY A 20 -16.55 -2.50 16.54
CA GLY A 20 -17.99 -2.27 16.54
C GLY A 20 -18.68 -2.69 15.23
N PRO A 21 -20.02 -2.67 15.22
CA PRO A 21 -20.81 -2.89 14.00
C PRO A 21 -20.61 -1.76 12.98
N VAL A 22 -20.94 -2.06 11.73
CA VAL A 22 -20.96 -1.09 10.63
C VAL A 22 -22.28 -0.31 10.71
N PRO A 23 -22.26 1.03 10.80
CA PRO A 23 -23.49 1.84 10.89
C PRO A 23 -24.30 1.79 9.59
N ALA A 24 -25.60 2.06 9.68
CA ALA A 24 -26.45 2.11 8.49
C ALA A 24 -26.09 3.30 7.57
N PRO A 25 -25.78 3.06 6.29
CA PRO A 25 -25.58 4.14 5.33
C PRO A 25 -26.91 4.85 5.02
N PRO A 26 -26.93 6.17 4.79
CA PRO A 26 -28.18 6.92 4.56
C PRO A 26 -29.05 6.44 3.39
N ARG A 27 -28.45 5.75 2.41
CA ARG A 27 -29.14 5.29 1.19
C ARG A 27 -29.37 3.78 1.13
N ILE A 28 -29.15 3.05 2.22
CA ILE A 28 -29.22 1.59 2.19
C ILE A 28 -30.62 1.05 1.86
N GLN A 29 -31.68 1.73 2.32
CA GLN A 29 -33.07 1.37 2.00
C GLN A 29 -33.34 1.40 0.49
N ALA A 30 -32.83 2.42 -0.21
CA ALA A 30 -32.98 2.52 -1.66
C ALA A 30 -32.26 1.38 -2.41
N VAL A 31 -31.13 0.90 -1.87
CA VAL A 31 -30.42 -0.26 -2.45
C VAL A 31 -31.26 -1.52 -2.30
N TYR A 32 -31.81 -1.79 -1.11
CA TYR A 32 -32.69 -2.95 -0.91
C TYR A 32 -33.93 -2.89 -1.80
N GLN A 33 -34.55 -1.71 -1.90
CA GLN A 33 -35.73 -1.52 -2.73
C GLN A 33 -35.43 -1.80 -4.21
N ARG A 34 -34.33 -1.29 -4.76
CA ARG A 34 -33.92 -1.60 -6.14
C ARG A 34 -33.71 -3.10 -6.37
N ILE A 35 -33.04 -3.79 -5.44
CA ILE A 35 -32.82 -5.23 -5.53
C ILE A 35 -34.16 -5.98 -5.53
N GLN A 36 -35.10 -5.56 -4.68
CA GLN A 36 -36.46 -6.11 -4.66
C GLN A 36 -37.21 -5.85 -5.97
N GLU A 37 -37.16 -4.63 -6.51
CA GLU A 37 -37.81 -4.24 -7.77
C GLU A 37 -37.27 -5.08 -8.93
N GLU A 38 -35.94 -5.11 -9.13
CA GLU A 38 -35.29 -5.91 -10.18
C GLU A 38 -35.61 -7.42 -10.06
N ALA A 39 -35.64 -7.95 -8.84
CA ALA A 39 -36.00 -9.34 -8.60
C ALA A 39 -37.46 -9.62 -8.95
N THR A 40 -38.37 -8.71 -8.56
CA THR A 40 -39.81 -8.83 -8.81
C THR A 40 -40.14 -8.73 -10.29
N GLU A 41 -39.49 -7.82 -11.03
CA GLU A 41 -39.60 -7.72 -12.50
C GLU A 41 -39.23 -9.04 -13.20
N ARG A 42 -38.26 -9.76 -12.63
CA ARG A 42 -37.83 -11.08 -13.10
C ARG A 42 -38.62 -12.23 -12.51
N LYS A 43 -39.70 -11.96 -11.77
CA LYS A 43 -40.56 -12.96 -11.11
C LYS A 43 -39.82 -13.85 -10.11
N LEU A 44 -38.74 -13.35 -9.51
CA LEU A 44 -38.15 -13.95 -8.33
C LEU A 44 -39.00 -13.60 -7.11
N GLY A 45 -39.23 -14.59 -6.26
CA GLY A 45 -40.01 -14.41 -5.04
C GLY A 45 -39.19 -13.81 -3.89
N ARG A 46 -39.91 -13.48 -2.81
CA ARG A 46 -39.32 -12.87 -1.60
C ARG A 46 -38.13 -13.63 -1.02
N PRO A 47 -38.14 -14.98 -0.89
CA PRO A 47 -37.01 -15.74 -0.37
C PRO A 47 -35.68 -15.43 -1.07
N SER A 48 -35.70 -15.25 -2.40
CA SER A 48 -34.49 -15.03 -3.19
C SER A 48 -33.81 -13.69 -2.88
N TRP A 49 -34.50 -12.58 -3.08
CA TRP A 49 -33.89 -11.25 -2.90
C TRP A 49 -33.72 -10.85 -1.44
N LEU A 50 -34.63 -11.27 -0.56
CA LEU A 50 -34.53 -11.03 0.89
C LEU A 50 -33.43 -11.90 1.50
N GLY A 51 -33.23 -13.11 0.97
CA GLY A 51 -32.11 -14.00 1.32
C GLY A 51 -30.75 -13.34 1.06
N ILE A 52 -30.53 -12.85 -0.17
CA ILE A 52 -29.31 -12.12 -0.56
C ILE A 52 -29.12 -10.88 0.33
N SER A 53 -30.15 -10.04 0.45
CA SER A 53 -30.05 -8.78 1.21
C SER A 53 -29.75 -9.02 2.70
N THR A 54 -30.41 -10.00 3.31
CA THR A 54 -30.19 -10.35 4.72
C THR A 54 -28.81 -10.95 4.94
N ALA A 55 -28.38 -11.90 4.10
CA ALA A 55 -27.09 -12.56 4.23
C ALA A 55 -25.90 -11.59 4.05
N ALA A 56 -25.99 -10.65 3.10
CA ALA A 56 -24.98 -9.61 2.92
C ALA A 56 -24.89 -8.70 4.15
N THR A 57 -26.04 -8.26 4.67
CA THR A 57 -26.14 -7.39 5.85
C THR A 57 -25.61 -8.06 7.12
N MET A 58 -25.92 -9.34 7.31
CA MET A 58 -25.37 -10.19 8.37
C MET A 58 -23.85 -10.25 8.28
N THR A 59 -23.32 -10.51 7.09
CA THR A 59 -21.86 -10.65 6.87
C THR A 59 -21.11 -9.35 7.11
N MET A 60 -21.70 -8.23 6.68
CA MET A 60 -21.17 -6.89 6.91
C MET A 60 -21.32 -6.41 8.37
N ASN A 61 -22.02 -7.16 9.23
CA ASN A 61 -22.24 -6.83 10.65
C ASN A 61 -22.84 -5.42 10.84
N SER A 62 -23.95 -5.14 10.15
CA SER A 62 -24.66 -3.85 10.19
C SER A 62 -26.10 -3.96 10.72
N PRO A 63 -26.32 -3.94 12.05
CA PRO A 63 -27.64 -4.16 12.66
C PRO A 63 -28.71 -3.13 12.27
N GLU A 64 -28.34 -1.85 12.22
CA GLU A 64 -29.26 -0.77 11.84
C GLU A 64 -29.76 -0.94 10.40
N SER A 65 -28.89 -1.39 9.50
CA SER A 65 -29.26 -1.72 8.11
C SER A 65 -30.18 -2.92 8.03
N MET A 66 -30.06 -3.88 8.95
CA MET A 66 -30.94 -5.06 9.02
C MET A 66 -32.36 -4.66 9.46
N ILE A 67 -32.48 -3.72 10.40
CA ILE A 67 -33.77 -3.14 10.79
C ILE A 67 -34.37 -2.30 9.66
N ALA A 68 -33.54 -1.52 8.95
CA ALA A 68 -33.99 -0.78 7.78
C ALA A 68 -34.56 -1.71 6.68
N LEU A 69 -33.90 -2.85 6.43
CA LEU A 69 -34.39 -3.88 5.51
C LEU A 69 -35.74 -4.46 5.97
N TYR A 70 -35.85 -4.85 7.23
CA TYR A 70 -37.10 -5.36 7.80
C TYR A 70 -38.24 -4.36 7.63
N ASN A 71 -38.05 -3.12 8.07
CA ASN A 71 -39.06 -2.07 7.98
C ASN A 71 -39.50 -1.83 6.54
N SER A 72 -38.56 -1.74 5.59
CA SER A 72 -38.89 -1.57 4.17
C SER A 72 -39.70 -2.75 3.59
N THR A 73 -39.46 -3.95 4.11
CA THR A 73 -40.13 -5.17 3.65
C THR A 73 -41.49 -5.39 4.30
N SER A 74 -41.71 -4.88 5.52
CA SER A 74 -42.92 -5.13 6.33
C SER A 74 -43.87 -3.93 6.46
N ALA A 75 -43.45 -2.71 6.11
CA ALA A 75 -44.19 -1.47 6.43
C ALA A 75 -45.66 -1.45 5.96
N SER A 76 -45.96 -2.03 4.80
CA SER A 76 -47.30 -2.03 4.21
C SER A 76 -48.04 -3.36 4.41
N ARG A 77 -47.58 -4.21 5.33
CA ARG A 77 -48.07 -5.58 5.48
C ARG A 77 -48.74 -5.81 6.84
N PRO A 78 -49.70 -6.75 6.92
CA PRO A 78 -50.28 -7.20 8.18
C PRO A 78 -49.22 -7.68 9.19
N SER A 79 -49.56 -7.59 10.48
CA SER A 79 -48.63 -7.90 11.57
C SER A 79 -48.15 -9.36 11.57
N ASP A 80 -49.01 -10.30 11.16
CA ASP A 80 -48.68 -11.72 11.02
C ASP A 80 -47.64 -11.95 9.90
N GLU A 81 -47.76 -11.23 8.78
CA GLU A 81 -46.74 -11.27 7.73
C GLU A 81 -45.43 -10.62 8.20
N GLY A 82 -45.51 -9.55 8.99
CA GLY A 82 -44.36 -8.96 9.69
C GLY A 82 -43.60 -9.98 10.54
N VAL A 83 -44.32 -10.80 11.31
CA VAL A 83 -43.73 -11.90 12.10
C VAL A 83 -43.05 -12.92 11.18
N GLN A 84 -43.70 -13.32 10.08
CA GLN A 84 -43.12 -14.27 9.13
C GLN A 84 -41.82 -13.75 8.49
N ILE A 85 -41.77 -12.46 8.13
CA ILE A 85 -40.56 -11.81 7.59
C ILE A 85 -39.45 -11.81 8.63
N ALA A 86 -39.76 -11.44 9.88
CA ALA A 86 -38.77 -11.43 10.96
C ALA A 86 -38.22 -12.84 11.25
N GLU A 87 -39.09 -13.87 11.29
CA GLU A 87 -38.69 -15.27 11.45
C GLU A 87 -37.79 -15.74 10.29
N PHE A 88 -38.13 -15.37 9.05
CA PHE A 88 -37.34 -15.73 7.88
C PHE A 88 -35.96 -15.08 7.91
N MET A 89 -35.87 -13.79 8.25
CA MET A 89 -34.58 -13.09 8.42
C MET A 89 -33.74 -13.68 9.56
N ARG A 90 -34.37 -14.09 10.67
CA ARG A 90 -33.68 -14.78 11.78
C ARG A 90 -33.12 -16.14 11.35
N GLU A 91 -33.89 -16.90 10.57
CA GLU A 91 -33.45 -18.20 10.06
C GLU A 91 -32.28 -18.06 9.08
N ILE A 92 -32.33 -17.08 8.16
CA ILE A 92 -31.19 -16.72 7.31
C ILE A 92 -29.97 -16.37 8.18
N GLY A 93 -30.18 -15.53 9.20
CA GLY A 93 -29.13 -15.11 10.10
C GLY A 93 -28.46 -16.28 10.83
N LEU A 94 -29.23 -17.28 11.24
CA LEU A 94 -28.69 -18.51 11.82
C LEU A 94 -27.85 -19.29 10.79
N LYS A 95 -28.36 -19.48 9.57
CA LYS A 95 -27.61 -20.18 8.49
C LYS A 95 -26.33 -19.45 8.07
N CYS A 96 -26.21 -18.16 8.32
CA CYS A 96 -24.97 -17.42 8.05
C CYS A 96 -23.77 -17.90 8.90
N ILE A 97 -24.00 -18.60 10.02
CA ILE A 97 -22.93 -19.11 10.92
C ILE A 97 -21.88 -19.91 10.16
N GLY A 98 -22.31 -20.83 9.30
CA GLY A 98 -21.42 -21.73 8.56
C GLY A 98 -20.51 -21.01 7.55
N PHE A 99 -20.70 -19.71 7.33
CA PHE A 99 -19.90 -18.90 6.42
C PHE A 99 -19.16 -17.77 7.15
N ASN A 100 -19.86 -16.93 7.94
CA ASN A 100 -19.28 -15.72 8.54
C ASN A 100 -18.95 -15.83 10.03
N GLY A 101 -19.30 -16.94 10.67
CA GLY A 101 -18.98 -17.27 12.06
C GLY A 101 -20.00 -16.81 13.11
N ILE A 102 -19.94 -17.47 14.27
CA ILE A 102 -20.85 -17.27 15.40
C ILE A 102 -20.86 -15.83 15.94
N PRO A 103 -19.72 -15.13 16.16
CA PRO A 103 -19.72 -13.81 16.81
C PRO A 103 -20.54 -12.76 16.08
N ARG A 104 -20.47 -12.70 14.73
CA ARG A 104 -21.27 -11.77 13.93
C ARG A 104 -22.74 -12.11 14.02
N THR A 105 -23.08 -13.39 13.97
CA THR A 105 -24.47 -13.85 14.09
C THR A 105 -25.07 -13.47 15.45
N ILE A 106 -24.34 -13.65 16.55
CA ILE A 106 -24.77 -13.22 17.89
C ILE A 106 -25.06 -11.71 17.91
N ASN A 107 -24.12 -10.90 17.43
CA ASN A 107 -24.28 -9.44 17.41
C ASN A 107 -25.52 -9.02 16.62
N MET A 108 -25.67 -9.56 15.41
CA MET A 108 -26.74 -9.19 14.50
C MET A 108 -28.11 -9.65 15.01
N LEU A 109 -28.27 -10.91 15.43
CA LEU A 109 -29.56 -11.42 15.87
C LEU A 109 -30.03 -10.80 17.19
N ASN A 110 -29.11 -10.52 18.12
CA ASN A 110 -29.45 -9.83 19.37
C ASN A 110 -29.91 -8.40 19.09
N ALA A 111 -29.15 -7.66 18.28
CA ALA A 111 -29.51 -6.29 17.93
C ALA A 111 -30.80 -6.24 17.09
N PHE A 112 -31.00 -7.18 16.17
CA PHE A 112 -32.23 -7.28 15.38
C PHE A 112 -33.43 -7.50 16.29
N ARG A 113 -33.40 -8.50 17.18
CA ARG A 113 -34.47 -8.76 18.13
C ARG A 113 -34.78 -7.55 19.03
N ALA A 114 -33.75 -6.88 19.53
CA ALA A 114 -33.89 -5.74 20.44
C ALA A 114 -34.54 -4.51 19.79
N ASN A 115 -34.47 -4.38 18.45
CA ASN A 115 -34.97 -3.23 17.72
C ASN A 115 -36.24 -3.52 16.89
N LEU A 116 -36.78 -4.75 16.95
CA LEU A 116 -38.08 -5.06 16.37
C LEU A 116 -39.23 -4.40 17.16
N PRO A 117 -40.37 -4.08 16.52
CA PRO A 117 -41.56 -3.64 17.23
C PRO A 117 -41.96 -4.64 18.33
N PRO A 118 -42.37 -4.19 19.53
CA PRO A 118 -42.67 -5.10 20.65
C PRO A 118 -43.71 -6.19 20.32
N SER A 119 -44.73 -5.85 19.53
CA SER A 119 -45.78 -6.79 19.09
C SER A 119 -45.23 -7.91 18.20
N ILE A 120 -44.25 -7.59 17.37
CA ILE A 120 -43.56 -8.57 16.51
C ILE A 120 -42.62 -9.40 17.36
N ALA A 121 -41.79 -8.75 18.19
CA ALA A 121 -40.79 -9.40 19.03
C ALA A 121 -41.39 -10.41 20.03
N SER A 122 -42.57 -10.14 20.60
CA SER A 122 -43.25 -11.08 21.49
C SER A 122 -43.89 -12.26 20.77
N SER A 123 -44.21 -12.12 19.48
CA SER A 123 -44.87 -13.13 18.65
C SER A 123 -43.90 -14.07 17.93
N LEU A 124 -42.60 -13.85 18.10
CA LEU A 124 -41.55 -14.66 17.48
C LEU A 124 -41.47 -16.08 18.09
N ASN A 125 -41.13 -17.07 17.25
CA ASN A 125 -40.92 -18.44 17.70
C ASN A 125 -39.71 -18.53 18.66
N THR A 126 -39.92 -19.23 19.77
CA THR A 126 -38.93 -19.46 20.83
C THR A 126 -38.56 -20.95 21.00
N GLN A 127 -39.18 -21.85 20.24
CA GLN A 127 -38.94 -23.29 20.34
C GLN A 127 -37.67 -23.69 19.58
N PRO A 128 -36.67 -24.33 20.24
CA PRO A 128 -35.50 -24.85 19.55
C PRO A 128 -35.86 -26.09 18.71
N THR A 129 -35.35 -26.17 17.49
CA THR A 129 -35.68 -27.24 16.51
C THR A 129 -34.48 -28.07 16.05
N ARG A 130 -33.27 -27.71 16.50
CA ARG A 130 -32.00 -28.31 16.06
C ARG A 130 -31.24 -29.01 17.20
N ASN A 131 -31.93 -29.38 18.28
CA ASN A 131 -31.31 -30.11 19.36
C ASN A 131 -31.01 -31.56 18.90
N PRO A 132 -29.75 -32.00 18.86
CA PRO A 132 -29.43 -33.38 18.52
C PRO A 132 -29.91 -34.32 19.62
N SER A 133 -30.50 -35.45 19.23
CA SER A 133 -30.92 -36.52 20.13
C SER A 133 -30.69 -37.88 19.48
N PRO A 134 -30.63 -38.99 20.26
CA PRO A 134 -30.50 -40.33 19.70
C PRO A 134 -31.57 -40.65 18.63
N GLU A 135 -32.76 -40.06 18.73
CA GLU A 135 -33.87 -40.30 17.81
C GLU A 135 -33.73 -39.56 16.47
N ASN A 136 -32.94 -38.47 16.41
CA ASN A 136 -32.87 -37.62 15.22
C ASN A 136 -31.47 -37.51 14.59
N ILE A 137 -30.42 -37.94 15.30
CA ILE A 137 -29.03 -37.74 14.86
C ILE A 137 -28.73 -38.42 13.52
N GLU A 138 -29.27 -39.62 13.31
CA GLU A 138 -29.11 -40.35 12.05
C GLU A 138 -29.80 -39.62 10.89
N SER A 139 -30.99 -39.07 11.14
CA SER A 139 -31.70 -38.25 10.14
C SER A 139 -30.92 -36.97 9.81
N ILE A 140 -30.28 -36.32 10.80
CA ILE A 140 -29.44 -35.14 10.58
C ILE A 140 -28.26 -35.49 9.68
N ASN A 141 -27.52 -36.56 10.01
CA ASN A 141 -26.37 -37.02 9.23
C ASN A 141 -26.79 -37.38 7.79
N GLN A 142 -27.89 -38.11 7.63
CA GLN A 142 -28.40 -38.51 6.33
C GLN A 142 -28.79 -37.30 5.47
N ARG A 143 -29.52 -36.32 6.04
CA ARG A 143 -29.87 -35.09 5.31
C ARG A 143 -28.64 -34.28 4.90
N GLY A 144 -27.64 -34.21 5.79
CA GLY A 144 -26.36 -33.55 5.50
C GLY A 144 -25.64 -34.21 4.33
N ARG A 145 -25.56 -35.55 4.34
CA ARG A 145 -24.95 -36.32 3.26
C ARG A 145 -25.70 -36.16 1.94
N VAL A 146 -27.03 -36.25 1.95
CA VAL A 146 -27.87 -36.07 0.75
C VAL A 146 -27.67 -34.68 0.15
N LEU A 147 -27.65 -33.63 0.97
CA LEU A 147 -27.41 -32.26 0.49
C LEU A 147 -26.00 -32.08 -0.07
N TRP A 148 -24.98 -32.66 0.59
CA TRP A 148 -23.60 -32.65 0.12
C TRP A 148 -23.48 -33.30 -1.26
N ASP A 149 -24.00 -34.51 -1.41
CA ASP A 149 -23.95 -35.27 -2.66
C ASP A 149 -24.67 -34.51 -3.78
N ALA A 150 -25.83 -33.92 -3.49
CA ALA A 150 -26.58 -33.10 -4.45
C ALA A 150 -25.77 -31.88 -4.94
N ILE A 151 -25.04 -31.20 -4.05
CA ILE A 151 -24.25 -30.01 -4.41
C ILE A 151 -22.95 -30.38 -5.13
N TYR A 152 -22.30 -31.47 -4.74
CA TYR A 152 -20.93 -31.77 -5.17
C TYR A 152 -20.81 -32.84 -6.25
N ARG A 153 -21.89 -33.53 -6.65
CA ARG A 153 -21.87 -34.53 -7.73
C ARG A 153 -21.16 -34.09 -9.01
N PRO A 154 -20.34 -34.94 -9.66
CA PRO A 154 -19.90 -36.28 -9.26
C PRO A 154 -18.58 -36.29 -8.44
N LEU A 155 -18.25 -35.18 -7.77
CA LEU A 155 -16.98 -35.00 -7.05
C LEU A 155 -17.13 -35.08 -5.52
N GLU A 156 -18.31 -35.43 -5.03
CA GLU A 156 -18.69 -35.47 -3.62
C GLU A 156 -17.74 -36.32 -2.77
N THR A 157 -17.42 -37.54 -3.20
CA THR A 157 -16.48 -38.44 -2.50
C THR A 157 -15.05 -37.93 -2.60
N LYS A 158 -14.63 -37.52 -3.80
CA LYS A 158 -13.28 -36.97 -4.01
C LYS A 158 -13.01 -35.72 -3.17
N LEU A 159 -14.02 -34.88 -2.96
CA LEU A 159 -13.91 -33.71 -2.11
C LEU A 159 -13.86 -34.08 -0.63
N ILE A 160 -14.62 -35.09 -0.20
CA ILE A 160 -14.51 -35.64 1.17
C ILE A 160 -13.08 -36.14 1.41
N ASP A 161 -12.55 -36.97 0.51
CA ASP A 161 -11.22 -37.55 0.64
C ASP A 161 -10.15 -36.45 0.72
N LYS A 162 -10.23 -35.46 -0.19
CA LYS A 162 -9.30 -34.32 -0.22
C LYS A 162 -9.37 -33.46 1.04
N LEU A 163 -10.56 -33.26 1.61
CA LEU A 163 -10.71 -32.54 2.88
C LEU A 163 -10.16 -33.37 4.05
N GLY A 164 -10.37 -34.69 4.01
CA GLY A 164 -9.85 -35.65 5.00
C GLY A 164 -8.31 -35.72 5.01
N GLU A 165 -7.66 -35.60 3.84
CA GLU A 165 -6.20 -35.49 3.73
C GLU A 165 -5.67 -34.25 4.47
N ALA A 166 -6.41 -33.13 4.45
CA ALA A 166 -6.03 -31.92 5.19
C ALA A 166 -6.28 -32.09 6.70
N HIS A 167 -7.42 -32.68 7.07
CA HIS A 167 -7.71 -33.10 8.45
C HIS A 167 -8.89 -34.10 8.46
N PRO A 168 -8.80 -35.25 9.16
CA PRO A 168 -9.82 -36.31 9.10
C PRO A 168 -11.21 -35.85 9.59
N ASP A 169 -11.26 -35.01 10.62
CA ASP A 169 -12.55 -34.50 11.15
C ASP A 169 -13.18 -33.38 10.31
N LEU A 170 -12.44 -32.78 9.37
CA LEU A 170 -12.95 -31.64 8.59
C LEU A 170 -14.19 -31.99 7.75
N PRO A 171 -14.19 -33.03 6.90
CA PRO A 171 -15.38 -33.42 6.17
C PRO A 171 -16.51 -33.91 7.10
N VAL A 172 -16.17 -34.56 8.22
CA VAL A 172 -17.16 -35.04 9.21
C VAL A 172 -17.92 -33.87 9.82
N PHE A 173 -17.21 -32.84 10.27
CA PHE A 173 -17.82 -31.64 10.84
C PHE A 173 -18.66 -30.90 9.80
N ILE A 174 -18.12 -30.68 8.60
CA ILE A 174 -18.84 -29.97 7.53
C ILE A 174 -20.14 -30.69 7.18
N ILE A 175 -20.10 -32.00 6.92
CA ILE A 175 -21.30 -32.72 6.46
C ILE A 175 -22.35 -32.81 7.57
N ASN A 176 -21.96 -33.22 8.77
CA ASN A 176 -22.91 -33.52 9.82
C ASN A 176 -23.45 -32.26 10.50
N GLN A 177 -22.58 -31.29 10.81
CA GLN A 177 -22.96 -30.11 11.58
C GLN A 177 -23.38 -28.94 10.69
N GLU A 178 -22.63 -28.64 9.62
CA GLU A 178 -22.98 -27.52 8.74
C GLU A 178 -24.09 -27.94 7.77
N TYR A 179 -23.90 -28.98 6.95
CA TYR A 179 -24.89 -29.36 5.95
C TYR A 179 -26.12 -30.01 6.61
N GLY A 180 -25.92 -30.96 7.52
CA GLY A 180 -27.00 -31.63 8.24
C GLY A 180 -27.68 -30.73 9.28
N GLY A 181 -26.94 -30.30 10.29
CA GLY A 181 -27.47 -29.57 11.44
C GLY A 181 -27.94 -28.14 11.13
N LEU A 182 -27.23 -27.41 10.26
CA LEU A 182 -27.49 -25.98 10.03
C LEU A 182 -28.23 -25.70 8.72
N PHE A 183 -27.73 -26.18 7.58
CA PHE A 183 -28.21 -25.79 6.26
C PHE A 183 -29.50 -26.50 5.83
N THR A 184 -29.78 -27.71 6.35
CA THR A 184 -31.09 -28.34 6.16
C THR A 184 -32.09 -27.90 7.22
N ASP A 185 -33.37 -27.79 6.84
CA ASP A 185 -34.44 -27.55 7.79
C ASP A 185 -34.86 -28.88 8.47
N PRO A 186 -35.02 -28.91 9.82
CA PRO A 186 -35.58 -30.05 10.52
C PRO A 186 -36.98 -30.46 10.01
N PRO A 187 -37.29 -31.76 9.92
CA PRO A 187 -38.62 -32.24 9.55
C PRO A 187 -39.67 -31.72 10.52
N GLY A 188 -40.82 -31.27 9.99
CA GLY A 188 -41.90 -30.74 10.83
C GLY A 188 -41.60 -29.42 11.56
N LYS A 189 -40.48 -28.74 11.24
CA LYS A 189 -40.10 -27.48 11.88
C LYS A 189 -41.24 -26.45 11.87
N PRO A 190 -41.63 -25.89 13.04
CA PRO A 190 -42.52 -24.74 13.13
C PRO A 190 -41.80 -23.44 12.76
N GLY A 191 -42.54 -22.48 12.20
CA GLY A 191 -42.02 -21.17 11.81
C GLY A 191 -41.37 -21.15 10.41
N ALA A 192 -40.48 -20.18 10.19
CA ALA A 192 -39.88 -19.95 8.88
C ALA A 192 -38.92 -21.07 8.46
N LYS A 193 -39.01 -21.47 7.19
CA LYS A 193 -38.11 -22.39 6.51
C LYS A 193 -37.31 -21.63 5.45
N VAL A 194 -36.07 -22.03 5.23
CA VAL A 194 -35.19 -21.43 4.22
C VAL A 194 -34.76 -22.57 3.30
N GLY A 195 -35.36 -22.65 2.13
CA GLY A 195 -35.24 -23.83 1.27
C GLY A 195 -33.92 -23.92 0.51
N ARG A 196 -33.91 -24.82 -0.47
CA ARG A 196 -32.73 -25.23 -1.24
C ARG A 196 -32.13 -24.09 -2.06
N VAL A 197 -32.96 -23.26 -2.68
CA VAL A 197 -32.51 -22.14 -3.53
C VAL A 197 -31.97 -21.03 -2.65
N THR A 198 -32.75 -20.63 -1.64
CA THR A 198 -32.35 -19.54 -0.75
C THR A 198 -31.09 -19.90 0.03
N THR A 199 -30.93 -21.14 0.50
CA THR A 199 -29.71 -21.58 1.19
C THR A 199 -28.46 -21.47 0.29
N SER A 200 -28.58 -21.78 -1.00
CA SER A 200 -27.48 -21.55 -1.96
C SER A 200 -27.16 -20.07 -2.15
N LEU A 201 -28.19 -19.20 -2.24
CA LEU A 201 -28.00 -17.76 -2.35
C LEU A 201 -27.32 -17.17 -1.10
N ILE A 202 -27.69 -17.63 0.10
CA ILE A 202 -27.03 -17.26 1.36
C ILE A 202 -25.54 -17.63 1.31
N ALA A 203 -25.22 -18.86 0.91
CA ALA A 203 -23.84 -19.33 0.82
C ALA A 203 -23.01 -18.47 -0.15
N ILE A 204 -23.49 -18.28 -1.38
CA ILE A 204 -22.83 -17.44 -2.39
C ILE A 204 -22.63 -16.03 -1.86
N THR A 205 -23.67 -15.45 -1.23
CA THR A 205 -23.65 -14.10 -0.70
C THR A 205 -22.63 -13.92 0.42
N CYS A 206 -22.66 -14.77 1.44
CA CYS A 206 -21.73 -14.68 2.56
C CYS A 206 -20.28 -14.85 2.10
N LEU A 207 -20.01 -15.84 1.26
CA LEU A 207 -18.66 -16.11 0.74
C LEU A 207 -18.15 -14.97 -0.16
N ARG A 208 -19.02 -14.41 -1.02
CA ARG A 208 -18.67 -13.26 -1.86
C ARG A 208 -18.40 -12.01 -1.01
N ALA A 209 -19.24 -11.74 0.00
CA ALA A 209 -19.10 -10.58 0.87
C ALA A 209 -17.87 -10.65 1.79
N GLN A 210 -17.47 -11.85 2.26
CA GLN A 210 -16.30 -12.04 3.13
C GLN A 210 -14.96 -11.97 2.40
N GLN A 211 -14.94 -12.26 1.09
CA GLN A 211 -13.75 -12.28 0.23
C GLN A 211 -12.70 -13.35 0.61
N GLY A 212 -11.71 -13.56 -0.26
CA GLY A 212 -10.60 -14.51 -0.03
C GLY A 212 -10.94 -15.99 -0.21
N VAL A 213 -12.18 -16.33 -0.57
CA VAL A 213 -12.71 -17.71 -0.68
C VAL A 213 -13.33 -17.98 -2.07
N GLY A 214 -12.66 -17.48 -3.12
CA GLY A 214 -13.13 -17.61 -4.51
C GLY A 214 -13.47 -19.04 -4.96
N PRO A 215 -12.66 -20.06 -4.64
CA PRO A 215 -13.00 -21.45 -4.94
C PRO A 215 -14.33 -21.92 -4.33
N GLN A 216 -14.65 -21.45 -3.12
CA GLN A 216 -15.90 -21.78 -2.44
C GLN A 216 -17.09 -21.03 -3.06
N VAL A 217 -16.91 -19.77 -3.47
CA VAL A 217 -17.94 -19.05 -4.24
C VAL A 217 -18.27 -19.82 -5.51
N LEU A 218 -17.24 -20.25 -6.26
CA LEU A 218 -17.40 -21.05 -7.47
C LEU A 218 -18.16 -22.35 -7.21
N SER A 219 -17.80 -23.09 -6.16
CA SER A 219 -18.46 -24.35 -5.82
C SER A 219 -19.94 -24.17 -5.45
N HIS A 220 -20.28 -23.11 -4.72
CA HIS A 220 -21.66 -22.82 -4.35
C HIS A 220 -22.51 -22.26 -5.51
N VAL A 221 -21.90 -21.57 -6.48
CA VAL A 221 -22.56 -21.21 -7.76
C VAL A 221 -22.91 -22.48 -8.53
N PHE A 222 -21.97 -23.42 -8.69
CA PHE A 222 -22.29 -24.73 -9.30
C PHE A 222 -23.35 -25.49 -8.49
N GLY A 223 -23.30 -25.40 -7.16
CA GLY A 223 -24.31 -25.98 -6.28
C GLY A 223 -25.72 -25.42 -6.54
N LEU A 224 -25.86 -24.11 -6.73
CA LEU A 224 -27.14 -23.49 -7.11
C LEU A 224 -27.65 -24.04 -8.44
N ARG A 225 -26.77 -24.12 -9.45
CA ARG A 225 -27.10 -24.64 -10.79
C ARG A 225 -27.56 -26.10 -10.77
N LYS A 226 -26.86 -26.95 -10.01
CA LYS A 226 -27.25 -28.36 -9.87
C LYS A 226 -28.61 -28.56 -9.21
N GLY A 227 -29.06 -27.60 -8.41
CA GLY A 227 -30.41 -27.61 -7.83
C GLY A 227 -31.51 -27.46 -8.87
N TRP A 228 -31.20 -26.86 -10.03
CA TRP A 228 -32.07 -26.89 -11.21
C TRP A 228 -32.07 -28.27 -11.85
N ASP A 229 -30.89 -28.83 -12.12
CA ASP A 229 -30.72 -30.10 -12.83
C ASP A 229 -31.36 -31.30 -12.12
N ASP A 230 -31.35 -31.33 -10.79
CA ASP A 230 -31.99 -32.39 -9.99
C ASP A 230 -33.45 -32.08 -9.59
N GLY A 231 -33.97 -30.91 -9.96
CA GLY A 231 -35.33 -30.48 -9.62
C GLY A 231 -35.56 -30.14 -8.14
N THR A 232 -34.53 -30.14 -7.29
CA THR A 232 -34.67 -29.84 -5.85
C THR A 232 -35.11 -28.40 -5.60
N TRP A 233 -34.94 -27.49 -6.56
CA TRP A 233 -35.51 -26.14 -6.52
C TRP A 233 -37.03 -26.12 -6.34
N LYS A 234 -37.76 -27.14 -6.86
CA LYS A 234 -39.23 -27.23 -6.76
C LYS A 234 -39.74 -27.40 -5.33
N GLN A 235 -38.86 -27.74 -4.39
CA GLN A 235 -39.18 -27.83 -2.97
C GLN A 235 -39.34 -26.44 -2.31
N GLU A 236 -38.97 -25.37 -3.02
CA GLU A 236 -39.09 -23.98 -2.58
C GLU A 236 -39.78 -23.13 -3.65
N PRO A 237 -41.08 -23.37 -3.95
CA PRO A 237 -41.79 -22.66 -5.01
C PRO A 237 -41.88 -21.13 -4.77
N GLU A 238 -41.85 -20.73 -3.50
CA GLU A 238 -41.83 -19.31 -3.09
C GLU A 238 -40.56 -18.58 -3.53
N ALA A 239 -39.47 -19.27 -3.89
CA ALA A 239 -38.24 -18.63 -4.34
C ALA A 239 -38.39 -17.92 -5.71
N GLY A 240 -39.35 -18.33 -6.53
CA GLY A 240 -39.64 -17.71 -7.83
C GLY A 240 -40.37 -18.67 -8.78
N SER A 241 -40.92 -18.11 -9.86
CA SER A 241 -41.49 -18.90 -10.97
C SER A 241 -40.44 -19.80 -11.64
N GLU A 242 -40.88 -20.85 -12.35
CA GLU A 242 -39.97 -21.76 -13.06
C GLU A 242 -39.03 -21.00 -14.01
N GLU A 243 -39.56 -20.05 -14.77
CA GLU A 243 -38.77 -19.22 -15.69
C GLU A 243 -37.75 -18.35 -14.95
N ALA A 244 -38.15 -17.82 -13.78
CA ALA A 244 -37.27 -17.00 -12.95
C ALA A 244 -36.14 -17.81 -12.33
N ILE A 245 -36.41 -19.03 -11.85
CA ILE A 245 -35.37 -19.91 -11.30
C ILE A 245 -34.45 -20.40 -12.41
N LYS A 246 -34.99 -20.75 -13.58
CA LYS A 246 -34.18 -21.10 -14.76
C LYS A 246 -33.23 -19.95 -15.15
N TRP A 247 -33.71 -18.72 -15.10
CA TRP A 247 -32.87 -17.54 -15.29
C TRP A 247 -31.85 -17.38 -14.15
N LEU A 248 -32.24 -17.54 -12.88
CA LEU A 248 -31.36 -17.37 -11.73
C LEU A 248 -30.13 -18.30 -11.79
N VAL A 249 -30.31 -19.53 -12.29
CA VAL A 249 -29.22 -20.51 -12.45
C VAL A 249 -28.43 -20.37 -13.76
N SER A 250 -28.78 -19.42 -14.62
CA SER A 250 -28.00 -19.08 -15.82
C SER A 250 -26.74 -18.29 -15.45
N ASP A 251 -25.85 -18.08 -16.42
CA ASP A 251 -24.67 -17.23 -16.22
C ASP A 251 -25.08 -15.78 -15.94
N GLU A 252 -26.14 -15.29 -16.60
CA GLU A 252 -26.69 -13.96 -16.37
C GLU A 252 -27.28 -13.81 -14.96
N GLY A 253 -28.04 -14.80 -14.51
CA GLY A 253 -28.64 -14.80 -13.17
C GLY A 253 -27.60 -14.91 -12.06
N CYS A 254 -26.61 -15.79 -12.22
CA CYS A 254 -25.51 -15.90 -11.26
C CYS A 254 -24.64 -14.63 -11.25
N THR A 255 -24.44 -13.99 -12.40
CA THR A 255 -23.76 -12.69 -12.49
C THR A 255 -24.56 -11.63 -11.73
N TRP A 256 -25.87 -11.56 -11.94
CA TRP A 256 -26.74 -10.64 -11.20
C TRP A 256 -26.63 -10.83 -9.69
N VAL A 257 -26.65 -12.07 -9.19
CA VAL A 257 -26.47 -12.34 -7.74
C VAL A 257 -25.15 -11.76 -7.25
N LEU A 258 -24.03 -12.02 -7.94
CA LEU A 258 -22.72 -11.51 -7.53
C LEU A 258 -22.64 -9.98 -7.56
N GLU A 259 -23.22 -9.34 -8.57
CA GLU A 259 -23.28 -7.89 -8.70
C GLU A 259 -24.13 -7.24 -7.60
N LYS A 260 -25.30 -7.82 -7.26
CA LYS A 260 -26.13 -7.32 -6.16
C LYS A 260 -25.44 -7.47 -4.80
N VAL A 261 -24.68 -8.54 -4.60
CA VAL A 261 -23.85 -8.70 -3.39
C VAL A 261 -22.76 -7.63 -3.34
N ASP A 262 -22.08 -7.37 -4.45
CA ASP A 262 -21.06 -6.31 -4.53
C ASP A 262 -21.65 -4.91 -4.29
N GLU A 263 -22.85 -4.63 -4.84
CA GLU A 263 -23.60 -3.39 -4.61
C GLU A 263 -23.93 -3.20 -3.12
N LEU A 264 -24.44 -4.24 -2.46
CA LEU A 264 -24.73 -4.24 -1.02
C LEU A 264 -23.48 -4.05 -0.17
N VAL A 265 -22.40 -4.77 -0.47
CA VAL A 265 -21.12 -4.65 0.25
C VAL A 265 -20.53 -3.26 0.07
N ALA A 266 -20.60 -2.69 -1.13
CA ALA A 266 -20.15 -1.32 -1.40
C ALA A 266 -21.01 -0.28 -0.64
N ALA A 267 -22.34 -0.44 -0.64
CA ALA A 267 -23.25 0.45 0.07
C ALA A 267 -23.01 0.41 1.58
N LEU A 268 -23.02 -0.79 2.18
CA LEU A 268 -22.80 -1.02 3.62
C LEU A 268 -21.38 -0.63 4.04
N GLY A 269 -20.39 -0.86 3.18
CA GLY A 269 -19.00 -0.46 3.41
C GLY A 269 -18.70 1.03 3.19
N GLY A 270 -19.69 1.86 2.82
CA GLY A 270 -19.51 3.30 2.61
C GLY A 270 -18.69 3.68 1.38
N GLY A 271 -18.79 2.90 0.29
CA GLY A 271 -17.94 3.06 -0.90
C GLY A 271 -16.49 2.62 -0.67
N GLU A 272 -16.13 2.22 0.55
CA GLU A 272 -14.85 1.58 0.87
C GLU A 272 -14.81 0.11 0.46
N GLY A 273 -15.50 -0.27 -0.63
CA GLY A 273 -15.68 -1.64 -1.12
C GLY A 273 -14.50 -2.53 -0.78
N THR A 274 -14.78 -3.69 -0.20
CA THR A 274 -13.77 -4.50 0.47
C THR A 274 -12.57 -4.76 -0.47
N THR A 275 -11.42 -4.29 0.00
CA THR A 275 -10.03 -4.56 -0.39
C THR A 275 -9.46 -4.14 -1.76
N ARG A 276 -10.06 -4.22 -2.97
CA ARG A 276 -9.22 -4.18 -4.21
C ARG A 276 -8.41 -2.87 -4.46
N ALA A 277 -9.02 -1.69 -4.30
CA ALA A 277 -8.33 -0.42 -4.52
C ALA A 277 -7.35 -0.09 -3.37
N LYS A 278 -7.72 -0.46 -2.13
CA LYS A 278 -6.84 -0.35 -0.96
C LYS A 278 -5.68 -1.35 -1.04
N ASP A 279 -5.92 -2.56 -1.51
CA ASP A 279 -4.90 -3.59 -1.76
C ASP A 279 -3.94 -3.08 -2.83
N LEU A 280 -4.45 -2.61 -3.97
CA LEU A 280 -3.60 -2.01 -5.00
C LEU A 280 -2.78 -0.81 -4.50
N ALA A 281 -3.39 0.05 -3.68
CA ALA A 281 -2.74 1.26 -3.17
C ALA A 281 -1.76 1.00 -2.02
N TYR A 282 -2.01 0.00 -1.16
CA TYR A 282 -1.30 -0.19 0.10
C TYR A 282 -0.53 -1.51 0.22
N ASN A 283 -0.84 -2.55 -0.56
CA ASN A 283 -0.14 -3.82 -0.52
C ASN A 283 1.18 -3.75 -1.33
N PRO A 284 2.36 -3.80 -0.66
CA PRO A 284 3.66 -3.63 -1.32
C PRO A 284 3.97 -4.65 -2.41
N ASP A 285 3.28 -5.79 -2.44
CA ASP A 285 3.52 -6.85 -3.42
C ASP A 285 3.16 -6.42 -4.85
N HIS A 286 2.24 -5.46 -5.01
CA HIS A 286 1.93 -4.91 -6.33
C HIS A 286 3.05 -4.05 -6.91
N ALA A 287 3.98 -3.55 -6.09
CA ALA A 287 5.11 -2.74 -6.57
C ALA A 287 5.96 -3.49 -7.61
N ARG A 288 5.98 -4.83 -7.59
CA ARG A 288 6.77 -5.65 -8.53
C ARG A 288 6.40 -5.43 -10.00
N TRP A 289 5.12 -5.17 -10.30
CA TRP A 289 4.62 -4.98 -11.66
C TRP A 289 4.24 -3.52 -11.92
N ILE A 290 3.88 -2.73 -10.89
CA ILE A 290 3.61 -1.29 -11.04
C ILE A 290 4.86 -0.54 -11.48
N ILE A 291 6.03 -0.82 -10.87
CA ILE A 291 7.29 -0.11 -11.17
C ILE A 291 7.67 -0.17 -12.66
N PRO A 292 7.78 -1.35 -13.31
CA PRO A 292 8.15 -1.40 -14.73
C PRO A 292 7.14 -0.69 -15.64
N LEU A 293 5.84 -0.77 -15.34
CA LEU A 293 4.81 -0.04 -16.11
C LEU A 293 4.99 1.48 -15.99
N LEU A 294 5.24 1.97 -14.78
CA LEU A 294 5.47 3.40 -14.55
C LEU A 294 6.75 3.88 -15.25
N LEU A 295 7.83 3.08 -15.27
CA LEU A 295 9.06 3.43 -15.99
C LEU A 295 8.82 3.55 -17.50
N VAL A 296 8.02 2.66 -18.09
CA VAL A 296 7.67 2.74 -19.52
C VAL A 296 6.81 3.98 -19.80
N ALA A 297 5.81 4.24 -18.96
CA ALA A 297 4.95 5.42 -19.08
C ALA A 297 5.77 6.72 -18.97
N ASP A 298 6.72 6.77 -18.04
CA ASP A 298 7.57 7.94 -17.81
C ASP A 298 8.65 8.12 -18.89
N ALA A 299 9.11 7.01 -19.50
CA ALA A 299 9.98 7.08 -20.67
C ALA A 299 9.27 7.75 -21.86
N ALA A 300 8.00 7.40 -22.08
CA ALA A 300 7.17 8.07 -23.08
C ALA A 300 6.95 9.55 -22.73
N LEU A 301 6.69 9.86 -21.45
CA LEU A 301 6.57 11.23 -20.97
C LEU A 301 7.85 12.04 -21.20
N CYS A 302 9.02 11.49 -20.89
CA CYS A 302 10.31 12.12 -21.19
C CYS A 302 10.46 12.43 -22.68
N GLY A 303 10.12 11.49 -23.57
CA GLY A 303 10.13 11.74 -25.02
C GLY A 303 9.23 12.91 -25.42
N VAL A 304 7.99 12.94 -24.92
CA VAL A 304 7.05 14.05 -25.15
C VAL A 304 7.60 15.37 -24.60
N VAL A 305 8.21 15.38 -23.41
CA VAL A 305 8.80 16.58 -22.81
C VAL A 305 9.96 17.11 -23.65
N ILE A 306 10.85 16.24 -24.14
CA ILE A 306 11.98 16.62 -25.00
C ILE A 306 11.49 17.25 -26.30
N ASP A 307 10.44 16.68 -26.91
CA ASP A 307 9.95 17.16 -28.20
C ASP A 307 9.03 18.38 -28.10
N LYS A 308 8.32 18.58 -26.98
CA LYS A 308 7.29 19.62 -26.84
C LYS A 308 7.71 20.80 -25.95
N VAL A 309 8.71 20.65 -25.09
CA VAL A 309 9.12 21.72 -24.16
C VAL A 309 10.52 22.21 -24.53
N PRO A 310 10.71 23.53 -24.76
CA PRO A 310 12.02 24.07 -25.08
C PRO A 310 13.07 23.80 -24.00
N TYR A 311 14.28 23.45 -24.45
CA TYR A 311 15.45 23.37 -23.59
C TYR A 311 15.72 24.71 -22.89
N THR A 312 16.12 24.65 -21.62
CA THR A 312 16.47 25.85 -20.83
C THR A 312 17.95 25.79 -20.45
N GLU A 313 18.78 26.55 -21.16
CA GLU A 313 20.20 26.68 -20.86
C GLU A 313 20.41 27.36 -19.51
N ILE A 314 21.23 26.74 -18.66
CA ILE A 314 21.69 27.33 -17.40
C ILE A 314 23.17 27.05 -17.23
N ASP A 315 23.56 25.77 -17.12
CA ASP A 315 24.95 25.40 -16.82
C ASP A 315 25.59 24.44 -17.84
N TRP A 316 24.83 23.91 -18.81
CA TRP A 316 25.34 22.89 -19.76
C TRP A 316 26.53 23.43 -20.56
N SER A 317 26.35 24.59 -21.18
CA SER A 317 27.38 25.31 -21.93
C SER A 317 28.62 25.59 -21.07
N THR A 318 28.43 25.99 -19.81
CA THR A 318 29.52 26.19 -18.85
C THR A 318 30.27 24.88 -18.59
N TYR A 319 29.56 23.77 -18.41
CA TYR A 319 30.21 22.46 -18.24
C TYR A 319 31.06 22.11 -19.46
N MET A 320 30.55 22.29 -20.67
CA MET A 320 31.29 22.02 -21.92
C MET A 320 32.53 22.91 -22.06
N GLN A 321 32.42 24.20 -21.74
CA GLN A 321 33.56 25.13 -21.74
C GLN A 321 34.66 24.72 -20.76
N GLN A 322 34.27 24.33 -19.54
CA GLN A 322 35.20 23.86 -18.52
C GLN A 322 35.94 22.59 -18.99
N ILE A 323 35.24 21.66 -19.63
CA ILE A 323 35.85 20.46 -20.21
C ILE A 323 36.77 20.80 -21.38
N ALA A 324 36.41 21.75 -22.25
CA ALA A 324 37.28 22.16 -23.35
C ALA A 324 38.62 22.73 -22.84
N ILE A 325 38.60 23.54 -21.76
CA ILE A 325 39.82 24.05 -21.11
C ILE A 325 40.64 22.90 -20.51
N TYR A 326 39.99 21.94 -19.85
CA TYR A 326 40.64 20.74 -19.33
C TYR A 326 41.29 19.90 -20.45
N LEU A 327 40.61 19.71 -21.57
CA LEU A 327 41.12 18.94 -22.71
C LEU A 327 42.36 19.59 -23.35
N LYS A 328 42.48 20.92 -23.30
CA LYS A 328 43.68 21.67 -23.71
C LYS A 328 44.89 21.49 -22.79
N GLY A 329 44.74 20.76 -21.68
CA GLY A 329 45.84 20.39 -20.77
C GLY A 329 45.85 21.14 -19.44
N GLU A 330 44.92 22.07 -19.20
CA GLU A 330 44.84 22.79 -17.92
C GLU A 330 44.41 21.84 -16.79
N ARG A 331 45.09 21.93 -15.64
CA ARG A 331 44.85 21.10 -14.44
C ARG A 331 44.71 21.94 -13.18
N ASP A 332 44.96 23.24 -13.25
CA ASP A 332 44.74 24.19 -12.17
C ASP A 332 43.25 24.62 -12.16
N TYR A 333 42.50 24.14 -11.18
CA TYR A 333 41.07 24.45 -11.00
C TYR A 333 40.78 25.95 -10.91
N THR A 334 41.73 26.77 -10.44
CA THR A 334 41.55 28.23 -10.38
C THR A 334 41.45 28.88 -11.75
N LYS A 335 41.95 28.21 -12.80
CA LYS A 335 41.95 28.68 -14.18
C LYS A 335 40.87 28.05 -15.05
N ILE A 336 40.14 27.07 -14.53
CA ILE A 336 39.05 26.40 -15.25
C ILE A 336 37.73 27.07 -14.89
N SER A 337 37.17 27.83 -15.83
CA SER A 337 35.90 28.53 -15.66
C SER A 337 35.10 28.57 -16.96
N GLY A 338 33.79 28.75 -16.84
CA GLY A 338 32.91 29.02 -17.98
C GLY A 338 31.96 30.16 -17.67
N SER A 339 31.01 30.41 -18.57
CA SER A 339 30.13 31.59 -18.56
C SER A 339 29.35 31.81 -17.26
N THR A 340 28.97 30.73 -16.55
CA THR A 340 28.22 30.80 -15.28
C THR A 340 29.08 30.63 -14.03
N GLY A 341 30.39 30.41 -14.18
CA GLY A 341 31.33 30.42 -13.06
C GLY A 341 32.48 29.41 -13.16
N PRO A 342 33.32 29.35 -12.10
CA PRO A 342 34.47 28.44 -12.03
C PRO A 342 34.04 26.98 -11.86
N LEU A 343 34.94 26.07 -12.24
CA LEU A 343 34.80 24.65 -11.95
C LEU A 343 34.95 24.40 -10.45
N VAL A 344 33.88 23.93 -9.82
CA VAL A 344 33.81 23.64 -8.37
C VAL A 344 33.39 22.21 -8.07
N TYR A 345 33.32 21.36 -9.10
CA TYR A 345 32.90 19.97 -8.95
C TYR A 345 34.11 19.04 -8.85
N PRO A 346 34.05 17.99 -8.01
CA PRO A 346 35.17 17.06 -7.90
C PRO A 346 35.36 16.21 -9.16
N GLY A 347 36.41 15.40 -9.18
CA GLY A 347 36.97 14.84 -10.41
C GLY A 347 36.03 13.97 -11.24
N ALA A 348 35.05 13.27 -10.64
CA ALA A 348 34.14 12.42 -11.42
C ALA A 348 33.23 13.25 -12.34
N HIS A 349 32.91 14.49 -11.97
CA HIS A 349 32.25 15.43 -12.89
C HIS A 349 33.07 15.60 -14.18
N VAL A 350 34.37 15.87 -14.06
CA VAL A 350 35.25 16.08 -15.22
C VAL A 350 35.29 14.83 -16.11
N TRP A 351 35.38 13.64 -15.51
CA TRP A 351 35.35 12.39 -16.27
C TRP A 351 34.04 12.17 -17.02
N ILE A 352 32.89 12.33 -16.34
CA ILE A 352 31.57 12.16 -16.96
C ILE A 352 31.38 13.16 -18.10
N TYR A 353 31.64 14.43 -17.84
CA TYR A 353 31.42 15.49 -18.81
C TYR A 353 32.45 15.47 -19.95
N LYS A 354 33.62 14.86 -19.77
CA LYS A 354 34.54 14.53 -20.88
C LYS A 354 33.90 13.56 -21.87
N TYR A 355 33.23 12.51 -21.39
CA TYR A 355 32.54 11.58 -22.28
C TYR A 355 31.32 12.23 -22.94
N LEU A 356 30.56 13.04 -22.18
CA LEU A 356 29.42 13.78 -22.74
C LEU A 356 29.87 14.77 -23.81
N TYR A 357 30.97 15.50 -23.60
CA TYR A 357 31.56 16.41 -24.58
C TYR A 357 31.87 15.69 -25.89
N TRP A 358 32.48 14.50 -25.82
CA TRP A 358 32.77 13.69 -27.00
C TRP A 358 31.49 13.17 -27.69
N LEU A 359 30.51 12.70 -26.91
CA LEU A 359 29.26 12.12 -27.41
C LEU A 359 28.31 13.14 -28.05
N THR A 360 28.38 14.41 -27.64
CA THR A 360 27.40 15.45 -27.99
C THR A 360 27.96 16.51 -28.92
N ASP A 361 28.99 16.15 -29.69
CA ASP A 361 29.67 17.07 -30.62
C ASP A 361 30.13 18.36 -29.93
N GLU A 362 30.91 18.20 -28.87
CA GLU A 362 31.43 19.28 -28.01
C GLU A 362 30.34 20.03 -27.23
N GLY A 363 29.17 19.41 -27.07
CA GLY A 363 28.01 19.98 -26.39
C GLY A 363 27.01 20.67 -27.30
N ARG A 364 27.23 20.67 -28.62
CA ARG A 364 26.34 21.27 -29.62
C ARG A 364 25.07 20.46 -29.83
N ASP A 365 25.14 19.13 -29.75
CA ASP A 365 23.98 18.25 -29.81
C ASP A 365 23.32 18.13 -28.43
N VAL A 366 22.63 19.22 -28.05
CA VAL A 366 21.87 19.27 -26.79
C VAL A 366 20.74 18.26 -26.79
N LYS A 367 20.11 17.97 -27.94
CA LYS A 367 18.99 17.01 -28.00
C LYS A 367 19.46 15.60 -27.63
N PHE A 368 20.63 15.19 -28.13
CA PHE A 368 21.23 13.92 -27.73
C PHE A 368 21.61 13.92 -26.24
N ALA A 369 22.13 15.03 -25.71
CA ALA A 369 22.36 15.18 -24.28
C ALA A 369 21.05 14.98 -23.47
N GLN A 370 19.93 15.58 -23.88
CA GLN A 370 18.64 15.41 -23.20
C GLN A 370 18.18 13.95 -23.15
N TYR A 371 18.40 13.16 -24.21
CA TYR A 371 18.11 11.72 -24.18
C TYR A 371 19.04 10.97 -23.22
N ILE A 372 20.34 11.29 -23.17
CA ILE A 372 21.25 10.70 -22.18
C ILE A 372 20.76 11.02 -20.76
N PHE A 373 20.40 12.28 -20.48
CA PHE A 373 19.87 12.66 -19.18
C PHE A 373 18.51 12.04 -18.86
N ALA A 374 17.67 11.78 -19.86
CA ALA A 374 16.44 11.01 -19.69
C ALA A 374 16.72 9.55 -19.30
N LEU A 375 17.75 8.92 -19.88
CA LEU A 375 18.18 7.58 -19.45
C LEU A 375 18.73 7.60 -18.01
N VAL A 376 19.53 8.61 -17.66
CA VAL A 376 20.03 8.79 -16.29
C VAL A 376 18.85 9.02 -15.32
N TYR A 377 17.83 9.77 -15.73
CA TYR A 377 16.61 9.98 -14.95
C TYR A 377 15.85 8.66 -14.71
N LEU A 378 15.55 7.92 -15.77
CA LEU A 378 14.82 6.65 -15.68
C LEU A 378 15.59 5.61 -14.88
N GLY A 379 16.92 5.54 -15.06
CA GLY A 379 17.80 4.72 -14.24
C GLY A 379 17.76 5.11 -12.76
N THR A 380 17.84 6.41 -12.47
CA THR A 380 17.74 6.94 -11.09
C THR A 380 16.39 6.59 -10.48
N LEU A 381 15.29 6.86 -11.19
CA LEU A 381 13.93 6.55 -10.76
C LEU A 381 13.74 5.05 -10.51
N GLY A 382 14.27 4.20 -11.39
CA GLY A 382 14.24 2.75 -11.23
C GLY A 382 14.94 2.31 -9.95
N VAL A 383 16.15 2.80 -9.69
CA VAL A 383 16.89 2.49 -8.45
C VAL A 383 16.15 3.00 -7.21
N VAL A 384 15.62 4.23 -7.24
CA VAL A 384 14.79 4.80 -6.17
C VAL A 384 13.59 3.89 -5.88
N ALA A 385 12.88 3.46 -6.93
CA ALA A 385 11.71 2.61 -6.80
C ALA A 385 12.08 1.22 -6.23
N LEU A 386 13.23 0.67 -6.61
CA LEU A 386 13.76 -0.58 -6.04
C LEU A 386 14.11 -0.43 -4.55
N CYS A 387 14.70 0.70 -4.15
CA CYS A 387 14.96 1.01 -2.73
C CYS A 387 13.65 1.06 -1.93
N TYR A 388 12.62 1.70 -2.47
CA TYR A 388 11.29 1.82 -1.84
C TYR A 388 10.55 0.48 -1.78
N ARG A 389 10.64 -0.34 -2.83
CA ARG A 389 10.09 -1.71 -2.82
C ARG A 389 10.73 -2.55 -1.73
N ARG A 390 12.06 -2.48 -1.58
CA ARG A 390 12.78 -3.21 -0.52
C ARG A 390 12.47 -2.66 0.87
N ALA A 391 12.13 -1.38 0.96
CA ALA A 391 11.62 -0.74 2.17
C ALA A 391 10.13 -1.02 2.46
N ARG A 392 9.45 -1.84 1.64
CA ARG A 392 8.01 -2.16 1.73
C ARG A 392 7.09 -0.92 1.72
N VAL A 393 7.47 0.12 0.97
CA VAL A 393 6.67 1.34 0.83
C VAL A 393 5.35 1.04 0.10
N PRO A 394 4.19 1.58 0.54
CA PRO A 394 2.90 1.41 -0.13
C PRO A 394 2.91 1.83 -1.61
N PRO A 395 2.28 1.06 -2.52
CA PRO A 395 2.34 1.35 -3.95
C PRO A 395 1.80 2.70 -4.43
N TYR A 396 0.88 3.33 -3.70
CA TYR A 396 0.33 4.64 -4.09
C TYR A 396 1.40 5.75 -4.18
N ILE A 397 2.58 5.53 -3.59
CA ILE A 397 3.70 6.48 -3.65
C ILE A 397 4.38 6.47 -5.03
N PHE A 398 4.45 5.34 -5.74
CA PHE A 398 5.23 5.26 -6.99
C PHE A 398 4.69 6.16 -8.11
N PRO A 399 3.37 6.27 -8.35
CA PRO A 399 2.84 7.24 -9.31
C PRO A 399 3.20 8.70 -8.96
N LEU A 400 3.34 9.04 -7.68
CA LEU A 400 3.73 10.40 -7.28
C LEU A 400 5.19 10.74 -7.64
N LEU A 401 6.04 9.73 -7.81
CA LEU A 401 7.44 9.94 -8.20
C LEU A 401 7.57 10.41 -9.66
N ILE A 402 6.73 9.86 -10.55
CA ILE A 402 6.73 10.22 -11.98
C ILE A 402 6.00 11.54 -12.26
N LEU A 403 5.02 11.92 -11.44
CA LEU A 403 4.27 13.18 -11.62
C LEU A 403 5.08 14.45 -11.28
N SER A 404 6.36 14.32 -10.94
CA SER A 404 7.20 15.46 -10.56
C SER A 404 7.69 16.24 -11.78
N LYS A 405 7.00 17.34 -12.11
CA LYS A 405 7.44 18.34 -13.11
C LYS A 405 8.88 18.80 -12.85
N ARG A 406 9.25 18.97 -11.58
CA ARG A 406 10.57 19.47 -11.18
C ARG A 406 11.70 18.50 -11.55
N MET A 407 11.49 17.19 -11.40
CA MET A 407 12.51 16.19 -11.73
C MET A 407 12.77 16.14 -13.24
N HIS A 408 11.71 16.07 -14.04
CA HIS A 408 11.78 16.19 -15.50
C HIS A 408 12.54 17.44 -15.94
N SER A 409 12.22 18.58 -15.31
CA SER A 409 12.88 19.85 -15.64
C SER A 409 14.36 19.88 -15.28
N ILE A 410 14.77 19.29 -14.15
CA ILE A 410 16.17 19.26 -13.70
C ILE A 410 17.01 18.31 -14.56
N PHE A 411 16.52 17.09 -14.81
CA PHE A 411 17.24 16.10 -15.59
C PHE A 411 17.22 16.45 -17.07
N VAL A 412 16.03 16.56 -17.65
CA VAL A 412 15.83 16.53 -19.10
C VAL A 412 15.88 17.92 -19.75
N LEU A 413 15.43 18.97 -19.06
CA LEU A 413 15.36 20.32 -19.66
C LEU A 413 16.55 21.23 -19.30
N ARG A 414 17.32 20.87 -18.26
CA ARG A 414 18.48 21.66 -17.79
C ARG A 414 19.80 20.89 -17.81
N CYS A 415 19.76 19.56 -17.85
CA CYS A 415 20.94 18.69 -17.86
C CYS A 415 21.93 18.98 -16.71
N PHE A 416 21.42 19.08 -15.47
CA PHE A 416 22.25 19.43 -14.32
C PHE A 416 23.17 18.30 -13.84
N ASN A 417 24.38 18.66 -13.40
CA ASN A 417 25.35 17.73 -12.82
C ASN A 417 24.80 16.90 -11.64
N ASP A 418 23.90 17.48 -10.84
CA ASP A 418 23.23 16.83 -9.71
C ASP A 418 22.60 15.46 -10.05
N CYS A 419 22.17 15.27 -11.29
CA CYS A 419 21.56 14.03 -11.76
C CYS A 419 22.45 12.80 -11.54
N PHE A 420 23.73 12.90 -11.89
CA PHE A 420 24.69 11.80 -11.69
C PHE A 420 25.04 11.60 -10.22
N ALA A 421 25.07 12.67 -9.42
CA ALA A 421 25.35 12.60 -7.99
C ALA A 421 24.22 11.85 -7.25
N VAL A 422 22.96 12.16 -7.59
CA VAL A 422 21.79 11.49 -7.02
C VAL A 422 21.71 10.02 -7.47
N LEU A 423 22.04 9.71 -8.73
CA LEU A 423 22.14 8.31 -9.18
C LEU A 423 23.16 7.53 -8.33
N GLY A 424 24.36 8.08 -8.12
CA GLY A 424 25.39 7.46 -7.27
C GLY A 424 24.92 7.24 -5.83
N LEU A 425 24.22 8.23 -5.24
CA LEU A 425 23.65 8.12 -3.89
C LEU A 425 22.65 6.96 -3.77
N PHE A 426 21.69 6.90 -4.69
CA PHE A 426 20.65 5.86 -4.62
C PHE A 426 21.17 4.48 -5.00
N ALA A 427 22.13 4.39 -5.92
CA ALA A 427 22.84 3.14 -6.20
C ALA A 427 23.58 2.63 -4.95
N ALA A 428 24.22 3.53 -4.18
CA ALA A 428 24.85 3.17 -2.92
C ALA A 428 23.83 2.64 -1.89
N ILE A 429 22.73 3.36 -1.67
CA ILE A 429 21.65 2.94 -0.77
C ILE A 429 21.11 1.57 -1.16
N PHE A 430 20.88 1.34 -2.46
CA PHE A 430 20.40 0.06 -2.97
C PHE A 430 21.37 -1.09 -2.68
N CYS A 431 22.67 -0.87 -2.88
CA CYS A 431 23.71 -1.85 -2.56
C CYS A 431 23.78 -2.12 -1.05
N TYR A 432 23.74 -1.08 -0.21
CA TYR A 432 23.72 -1.24 1.25
C TYR A 432 22.51 -2.04 1.74
N GLN A 433 21.33 -1.84 1.15
CA GLN A 433 20.15 -2.65 1.47
C GLN A 433 20.30 -4.13 1.09
N ARG A 434 21.20 -4.47 0.18
CA ARG A 434 21.52 -5.84 -0.26
C ARG A 434 22.75 -6.43 0.43
N ASP A 435 23.26 -5.77 1.47
CA ASP A 435 24.50 -6.13 2.16
C ASP A 435 25.75 -6.12 1.23
N GLN A 436 25.69 -5.39 0.11
CA GLN A 436 26.81 -5.21 -0.82
C GLN A 436 27.59 -3.93 -0.49
N TRP A 437 28.25 -3.91 0.67
CA TRP A 437 28.82 -2.70 1.27
C TRP A 437 29.97 -2.08 0.46
N HIS A 438 30.92 -2.89 -0.02
CA HIS A 438 32.04 -2.39 -0.83
C HIS A 438 31.57 -1.68 -2.10
N LEU A 439 30.62 -2.30 -2.82
CA LEU A 439 30.03 -1.74 -4.03
C LEU A 439 29.21 -0.48 -3.72
N GLY A 440 28.49 -0.48 -2.60
CA GLY A 440 27.77 0.70 -2.13
C GLY A 440 28.71 1.87 -1.84
N SER A 441 29.83 1.63 -1.17
CA SER A 441 30.85 2.65 -0.86
C SER A 441 31.54 3.18 -2.11
N PHE A 442 31.76 2.33 -3.12
CA PHE A 442 32.24 2.76 -4.43
C PHE A 442 31.24 3.70 -5.14
N PHE A 443 29.96 3.33 -5.21
CA PHE A 443 28.94 4.19 -5.82
C PHE A 443 28.73 5.50 -5.05
N PHE A 444 28.75 5.44 -3.72
CA PHE A 444 28.67 6.63 -2.87
C PHE A 444 29.84 7.57 -3.14
N ALA A 445 31.07 7.04 -3.15
CA ALA A 445 32.27 7.81 -3.44
C ALA A 445 32.25 8.39 -4.85
N THR A 446 31.74 7.64 -5.83
CA THR A 446 31.55 8.15 -7.19
C THR A 446 30.61 9.35 -7.21
N GLY A 447 29.43 9.26 -6.58
CA GLY A 447 28.51 10.38 -6.48
C GLY A 447 29.07 11.57 -5.69
N LEU A 448 29.83 11.32 -4.62
CA LEU A 448 30.56 12.34 -3.88
C LEU A 448 31.55 13.08 -4.77
N ASN A 449 32.20 12.37 -5.69
CA ASN A 449 33.12 12.95 -6.65
C ASN A 449 32.42 13.62 -7.84
N VAL A 450 31.10 13.48 -8.00
CA VAL A 450 30.30 14.29 -8.92
C VAL A 450 29.93 15.61 -8.25
N LYS A 451 29.49 15.57 -6.98
CA LYS A 451 29.11 16.75 -6.22
C LYS A 451 29.35 16.55 -4.72
N MET A 452 30.05 17.51 -4.11
CA MET A 452 30.39 17.47 -2.68
C MET A 452 29.17 17.48 -1.73
N SER A 453 27.96 17.79 -2.22
CA SER A 453 26.72 17.72 -1.42
C SER A 453 26.46 16.34 -0.84
N LEU A 454 27.06 15.28 -1.40
CA LEU A 454 26.99 13.93 -0.83
C LEU A 454 27.82 13.77 0.45
N LEU A 455 28.61 14.76 0.87
CA LEU A 455 29.15 14.80 2.24
C LEU A 455 28.04 14.87 3.29
N LEU A 456 26.87 15.42 2.93
CA LEU A 456 25.73 15.52 3.84
C LEU A 456 25.36 14.14 4.41
N PRO A 457 25.01 13.10 3.63
CA PRO A 457 24.66 11.76 4.13
C PRO A 457 25.80 11.00 4.84
N LEU A 458 27.07 11.44 4.74
CA LEU A 458 28.24 10.70 5.23
C LEU A 458 28.18 10.34 6.73
N PRO A 459 27.80 11.24 7.67
CA PRO A 459 27.70 10.90 9.08
C PRO A 459 26.66 9.80 9.35
N ALA A 460 25.50 9.85 8.68
CA ALA A 460 24.46 8.84 8.83
C ALA A 460 24.95 7.46 8.36
N MET A 461 25.64 7.43 7.21
CA MET A 461 26.20 6.18 6.67
C MET A 461 27.33 5.64 7.53
N GLY A 462 28.21 6.49 8.07
CA GLY A 462 29.26 6.06 8.99
C GLY A 462 28.69 5.38 10.24
N VAL A 463 27.66 5.98 10.85
CA VAL A 463 26.97 5.37 12.00
C VAL A 463 26.25 4.05 11.62
N LEU A 464 25.69 3.95 10.42
CA LEU A 464 25.10 2.71 9.91
C LEU A 464 26.13 1.61 9.68
N MET A 465 27.27 1.93 9.07
CA MET A 465 28.36 1.00 8.80
C MET A 465 28.92 0.45 10.11
N ILE A 466 29.19 1.30 11.10
CA ILE A 466 29.71 0.85 12.40
C ILE A 466 28.71 -0.10 13.09
N GLN A 467 27.41 0.21 13.03
CA GLN A 467 26.38 -0.65 13.61
C GLN A 467 26.18 -1.97 12.86
N LYS A 468 26.38 -2.00 11.54
CA LYS A 468 26.18 -3.20 10.73
C LYS A 468 27.42 -4.07 10.63
N LEU A 469 28.55 -3.45 10.31
CA LEU A 469 29.80 -4.11 9.89
C LEU A 469 30.83 -4.18 11.02
N GLY A 470 30.70 -3.37 12.06
CA GLY A 470 31.75 -3.20 13.06
C GLY A 470 32.83 -2.23 12.57
N SER A 471 33.76 -1.89 13.46
CA SER A 471 34.69 -0.77 13.26
C SER A 471 35.75 -1.07 12.21
N ARG A 472 36.28 -2.30 12.20
CA ARG A 472 37.33 -2.73 11.25
C ARG A 472 36.81 -2.68 9.83
N GLU A 473 35.67 -3.30 9.59
CA GLU A 473 35.10 -3.34 8.24
C GLU A 473 34.55 -1.98 7.81
N SER A 474 34.02 -1.17 8.75
CA SER A 474 33.68 0.24 8.47
C SER A 474 34.89 1.07 8.04
N PHE A 475 36.07 0.81 8.61
CA PHE A 475 37.30 1.44 8.19
C PHE A 475 37.68 1.04 6.75
N THR A 476 37.51 -0.23 6.38
CA THR A 476 37.65 -0.70 4.99
C THR A 476 36.75 0.10 4.04
N GLN A 477 35.48 0.33 4.41
CA GLN A 477 34.56 1.16 3.62
C GLN A 477 35.05 2.61 3.49
N GLY A 478 35.56 3.20 4.57
CA GLY A 478 36.20 4.52 4.54
C GLY A 478 37.39 4.58 3.60
N MET A 479 38.23 3.54 3.57
CA MET A 479 39.36 3.44 2.65
C MET A 479 38.93 3.32 1.19
N ILE A 480 37.85 2.59 0.89
CA ILE A 480 37.29 2.53 -0.47
C ILE A 480 36.83 3.92 -0.92
N ILE A 481 36.16 4.68 -0.05
CA ILE A 481 35.71 6.04 -0.35
C ILE A 481 36.90 6.95 -0.63
N PHE A 482 37.94 6.88 0.21
CA PHE A 482 39.16 7.65 0.05
C PHE A 482 39.89 7.31 -1.25
N GLN A 483 40.16 6.02 -1.51
CA GLN A 483 40.86 5.55 -2.70
C GLN A 483 40.10 5.92 -3.98
N THR A 484 38.78 5.77 -4.00
CA THR A 484 37.94 6.17 -5.15
C THR A 484 37.99 7.68 -5.38
N THR A 485 38.00 8.48 -4.32
CA THR A 485 38.15 9.96 -4.40
C THR A 485 39.50 10.37 -4.95
N VAL A 486 40.58 9.72 -4.50
CA VAL A 486 41.93 9.93 -5.03
C VAL A 486 42.01 9.53 -6.50
N LEU A 487 41.40 8.40 -6.89
CA LEU A 487 41.37 7.93 -8.27
C LEU A 487 40.75 8.96 -9.22
N PHE A 488 39.56 9.49 -8.88
CA PHE A 488 38.91 10.52 -9.70
C PHE A 488 39.69 11.84 -9.71
N GLY A 489 40.33 12.21 -8.60
CA GLY A 489 41.17 13.40 -8.47
C GLY A 489 42.59 13.27 -9.06
N TYR A 490 43.02 12.06 -9.43
CA TYR A 490 44.39 11.78 -9.87
C TYR A 490 44.92 12.66 -11.02
N PRO A 491 44.11 13.05 -12.03
CA PRO A 491 44.56 13.98 -13.07
C PRO A 491 45.08 15.32 -12.53
N PHE A 492 44.63 15.73 -11.34
CA PHE A 492 44.94 17.01 -10.72
C PHE A 492 46.03 16.92 -9.64
N ARG A 493 46.71 15.76 -9.50
CA ARG A 493 47.71 15.53 -8.44
C ARG A 493 48.83 16.58 -8.36
N LYS A 494 49.24 17.16 -9.50
CA LYS A 494 50.26 18.21 -9.56
C LYS A 494 49.74 19.58 -9.08
N GLN A 495 48.43 19.76 -9.05
CA GLN A 495 47.70 20.97 -8.63
C GLN A 495 46.72 20.63 -7.50
N ALA A 496 47.11 19.73 -6.60
CA ALA A 496 46.22 19.18 -5.58
C ALA A 496 45.59 20.25 -4.67
N PHE A 497 46.37 21.26 -4.26
CA PHE A 497 45.86 22.36 -3.43
C PHE A 497 44.77 23.17 -4.15
N SER A 498 44.96 23.47 -5.44
CA SER A 498 43.97 24.13 -6.28
C SER A 498 42.71 23.27 -6.44
N TYR A 499 42.88 21.96 -6.69
CA TYR A 499 41.79 21.00 -6.81
C TYR A 499 40.94 20.92 -5.55
N PHE A 500 41.53 20.55 -4.40
CA PHE A 500 40.78 20.39 -3.16
C PHE A 500 40.22 21.71 -2.65
N GLY A 501 40.94 22.82 -2.84
CA GLY A 501 40.50 24.15 -2.45
C GLY A 501 39.25 24.64 -3.20
N ARG A 502 39.03 24.20 -4.45
CA ARG A 502 37.87 24.56 -5.27
C ARG A 502 36.76 23.51 -5.29
N ALA A 503 37.12 22.23 -5.43
CA ALA A 503 36.16 21.12 -5.52
C ALA A 503 35.43 20.83 -4.21
N PHE A 504 36.04 21.19 -3.07
CA PHE A 504 35.49 21.04 -1.72
C PHE A 504 35.48 22.38 -0.96
N GLU A 505 35.12 23.46 -1.66
CA GLU A 505 35.12 24.83 -1.13
C GLU A 505 33.90 25.09 -0.22
N LEU A 506 34.10 25.09 1.11
CA LEU A 506 33.05 25.36 2.09
C LEU A 506 32.79 26.85 2.36
N SER A 507 33.65 27.74 1.88
CA SER A 507 33.55 29.20 2.08
C SER A 507 32.59 29.90 1.10
N ARG A 508 32.16 29.21 0.03
CA ARG A 508 31.37 29.82 -1.04
C ARG A 508 29.97 30.20 -0.54
N ALA A 509 29.63 31.48 -0.71
CA ALA A 509 28.29 31.99 -0.43
C ALA A 509 27.38 31.84 -1.67
N PHE A 510 26.11 31.52 -1.42
CA PHE A 510 25.08 31.53 -2.46
C PHE A 510 24.69 32.98 -2.77
N LEU A 511 24.47 33.31 -4.04
CA LEU A 511 24.09 34.68 -4.41
C LEU A 511 22.57 34.86 -4.27
N TYR A 512 22.14 35.98 -3.70
CA TYR A 512 20.72 36.27 -3.48
C TYR A 512 19.90 36.25 -4.78
N LYS A 513 20.48 36.69 -5.90
CA LYS A 513 19.82 36.65 -7.22
C LYS A 513 19.40 35.24 -7.67
N TRP A 514 20.08 34.20 -7.20
CA TRP A 514 19.79 32.81 -7.58
C TRP A 514 18.91 32.08 -6.56
N THR A 515 18.52 32.73 -5.45
CA THR A 515 17.77 32.05 -4.39
C THR A 515 16.29 31.98 -4.70
N VAL A 516 15.80 30.75 -4.84
CA VAL A 516 14.38 30.48 -5.03
C VAL A 516 13.69 30.29 -3.69
N ASN A 517 14.24 29.42 -2.84
CA ASN A 517 13.59 29.04 -1.58
C ASN A 517 13.72 30.11 -0.49
N TRP A 518 14.72 31.01 -0.57
CA TRP A 518 14.92 32.06 0.43
C TRP A 518 14.54 33.45 -0.08
N ARG A 519 13.77 33.53 -1.17
CA ARG A 519 13.38 34.83 -1.76
C ARG A 519 12.52 35.69 -0.83
N PHE A 520 11.88 35.06 0.16
CA PHE A 520 11.11 35.74 1.21
C PHE A 520 11.98 36.40 2.30
N VAL A 521 13.28 36.07 2.36
CA VAL A 521 14.24 36.69 3.28
C VAL A 521 14.87 37.92 2.60
N PRO A 522 15.02 39.06 3.29
CA PRO A 522 15.72 40.22 2.73
C PRO A 522 17.15 39.90 2.32
N GLU A 523 17.65 40.53 1.26
CA GLU A 523 18.99 40.30 0.73
C GLU A 523 20.09 40.53 1.78
N GLU A 524 19.97 41.61 2.56
CA GLU A 524 20.89 41.95 3.64
C GLU A 524 20.99 40.84 4.68
N THR A 525 19.85 40.26 5.07
CA THR A 525 19.81 39.14 6.02
C THR A 525 20.39 37.88 5.39
N PHE A 526 20.03 37.58 4.13
CA PHE A 526 20.48 36.38 3.42
C PHE A 526 22.01 36.34 3.25
N LEU A 527 22.64 37.49 2.96
CA LEU A 527 24.09 37.61 2.79
C LEU A 527 24.84 37.79 4.13
N SER A 528 24.14 37.91 5.25
CA SER A 528 24.76 38.17 6.54
C SER A 528 25.47 36.93 7.12
N LYS A 529 26.65 37.14 7.74
CA LYS A 529 27.38 36.07 8.45
C LYS A 529 26.57 35.45 9.60
N PRO A 530 25.85 36.22 10.44
CA PRO A 530 25.02 35.65 11.51
C PRO A 530 24.00 34.66 10.97
N PHE A 531 23.30 35.00 9.87
CA PHE A 531 22.31 34.12 9.27
C PHE A 531 22.91 32.79 8.78
N ALA A 532 24.04 32.84 8.08
CA ALA A 532 24.75 31.64 7.64
C ALA A 532 25.21 30.75 8.81
N ILE A 533 25.75 31.36 9.87
CA ILE A 533 26.16 30.64 11.09
C ILE A 533 24.96 30.03 11.80
N SER A 534 23.82 30.73 11.89
CA SER A 534 22.58 30.21 12.47
C SER A 534 22.05 29.01 11.69
N LEU A 535 22.08 29.03 10.36
CA LEU A 535 21.68 27.89 9.52
C LEU A 535 22.61 26.69 9.74
N LEU A 536 23.92 26.93 9.84
CA LEU A 536 24.90 25.89 10.13
C LEU A 536 24.69 25.28 11.51
N ALA A 537 24.47 26.11 12.54
CA ALA A 537 24.17 25.67 13.90
C ALA A 537 22.87 24.86 13.96
N ALA A 538 21.82 25.30 13.27
CA ALA A 538 20.56 24.57 13.15
C ALA A 538 20.76 23.21 12.47
N HIS A 539 21.54 23.16 11.38
CA HIS A 539 21.87 21.92 10.69
C HIS A 539 22.64 20.94 11.59
N ALA A 540 23.70 21.41 12.26
CA ALA A 540 24.49 20.61 13.20
C ALA A 540 23.62 20.09 14.36
N SER A 541 22.73 20.93 14.91
CA SER A 541 21.81 20.54 15.97
C SER A 541 20.84 19.44 15.52
N LEU A 542 20.32 19.54 14.29
CA LEU A 542 19.49 18.50 13.70
C LEU A 542 20.26 17.20 13.48
N LEU A 543 21.50 17.25 12.98
CA LEU A 543 22.33 16.04 12.85
C LEU A 543 22.57 15.36 14.20
N ILE A 544 22.85 16.12 15.26
CA ILE A 544 23.00 15.59 16.62
C ILE A 544 21.68 14.97 17.10
N LEU A 545 20.56 15.67 16.94
CA LEU A 545 19.24 15.17 17.33
C LEU A 545 18.90 13.86 16.61
N PHE A 546 19.09 13.78 15.29
CA PHE A 546 18.86 12.57 14.50
C PHE A 546 19.86 11.47 14.87
N GLY A 547 21.12 11.81 15.12
CA GLY A 547 22.15 10.90 15.62
C GLY A 547 21.69 10.19 16.89
N VAL A 548 21.30 10.95 17.91
CA VAL A 548 20.92 10.42 19.23
C VAL A 548 19.55 9.73 19.20
N THR A 549 18.55 10.27 18.50
CA THR A 549 17.16 9.77 18.57
C THR A 549 16.81 8.71 17.53
N ARG A 550 17.47 8.73 16.36
CA ARG A 550 17.15 7.86 15.22
C ARG A 550 18.30 6.92 14.88
N TRP A 551 19.50 7.45 14.63
CA TRP A 551 20.62 6.66 14.09
C TRP A 551 21.16 5.65 15.11
N LEU A 552 21.26 6.01 16.38
CA LEU A 552 21.75 5.12 17.45
C LEU A 552 20.71 4.10 17.97
N LYS A 553 19.45 4.21 17.56
CA LYS A 553 18.36 3.35 18.09
C LYS A 553 18.62 1.83 17.99
N PRO A 554 19.20 1.28 16.90
CA PRO A 554 19.51 -0.15 16.82
C PRO A 554 20.54 -0.62 17.85
N SER A 555 21.52 0.23 18.14
CA SER A 555 22.59 -0.06 19.11
C SER A 555 22.09 -0.17 20.55
N LYS A 556 20.96 0.46 20.90
CA LYS A 556 20.45 0.61 22.29
C LYS A 556 21.48 1.17 23.28
N ARG A 557 22.48 1.93 22.79
CA ARG A 557 23.57 2.51 23.59
C ARG A 557 23.41 4.02 23.73
N SER A 558 23.95 4.56 24.81
CA SER A 558 24.12 6.02 24.91
C SER A 558 25.20 6.51 23.94
N PRO A 559 25.20 7.78 23.53
CA PRO A 559 26.22 8.32 22.61
C PRO A 559 27.66 8.08 23.11
N ARG A 560 27.90 8.22 24.42
CA ARG A 560 29.21 7.96 25.04
C ARG A 560 29.63 6.49 24.93
N GLN A 561 28.69 5.57 25.10
CA GLN A 561 28.94 4.13 24.94
C GLN A 561 29.19 3.79 23.47
N PHE A 562 28.43 4.39 22.55
CA PHE A 562 28.62 4.20 21.11
C PHE A 562 30.01 4.66 20.65
N LEU A 563 30.49 5.81 21.15
CA LEU A 563 31.81 6.34 20.80
C LEU A 563 32.96 5.35 21.12
N LYS A 564 32.83 4.58 22.20
CA LYS A 564 33.81 3.54 22.57
C LYS A 564 33.91 2.38 21.56
N ILE A 565 32.91 2.23 20.69
CA ILE A 565 32.85 1.19 19.65
C ILE A 565 33.35 1.72 18.30
N ILE A 566 33.63 3.00 18.16
CA ILE A 566 34.22 3.54 16.92
C ILE A 566 35.69 3.11 16.80
N MET A 567 36.40 2.99 17.93
CA MET A 567 37.80 2.52 18.00
C MET A 567 38.00 1.46 19.10
N PRO A 568 37.36 0.28 19.00
CA PRO A 568 37.52 -0.76 19.99
C PRO A 568 38.74 -1.63 19.66
N GLN A 569 39.47 -2.09 20.68
CA GLN A 569 40.57 -3.05 20.46
C GLN A 569 40.07 -4.44 20.04
N ALA A 570 38.79 -4.76 20.33
CA ALA A 570 38.10 -5.97 19.89
C ALA A 570 36.61 -5.67 19.67
N GLU A 571 35.97 -6.35 18.70
CA GLU A 571 34.55 -6.11 18.41
C GLU A 571 33.64 -6.44 19.60
N PRO A 572 32.55 -5.68 19.83
CA PRO A 572 31.61 -5.96 20.91
C PRO A 572 30.98 -7.35 20.78
N ARG A 573 30.82 -8.07 21.90
CA ARG A 573 30.19 -9.41 21.93
C ARG A 573 28.77 -9.47 21.35
N ASP A 574 28.09 -8.33 21.26
CA ASP A 574 26.73 -8.18 20.74
C ASP A 574 26.68 -7.55 19.33
N GLN A 575 27.81 -7.48 18.62
CA GLN A 575 27.91 -6.93 17.26
C GLN A 575 26.89 -7.57 16.31
N ASP A 576 26.77 -8.91 16.33
CA ASP A 576 25.81 -9.65 15.48
C ASP A 576 24.35 -9.29 15.79
N VAL A 577 24.03 -9.04 17.06
CA VAL A 577 22.68 -8.66 17.49
C VAL A 577 22.36 -7.24 17.01
N MET A 578 23.34 -6.34 17.05
CA MET A 578 23.22 -4.98 16.52
C MET A 578 23.07 -4.98 14.99
N ALA A 579 23.87 -5.78 14.28
CA ALA A 579 23.83 -5.92 12.84
C ALA A 579 22.48 -6.46 12.32
N LYS A 580 21.85 -7.39 13.06
CA LYS A 580 20.50 -7.91 12.76
C LYS A 580 19.41 -6.84 12.87
N ARG A 581 19.60 -5.80 13.68
CA ARG A 581 18.62 -4.69 13.85
C ARG A 581 18.73 -3.61 12.77
N VAL A 582 19.83 -3.57 12.02
CA VAL A 582 19.99 -2.70 10.86
C VAL A 582 19.35 -3.38 9.64
N THR A 583 18.06 -3.11 9.46
CA THR A 583 17.24 -3.66 8.36
C THR A 583 17.29 -2.77 7.12
N PRO A 584 16.92 -3.28 5.92
CA PRO A 584 16.81 -2.47 4.71
C PRO A 584 15.87 -1.26 4.84
N ASN A 585 14.79 -1.39 5.63
CA ASN A 585 13.89 -0.28 5.96
C ASN A 585 14.62 0.79 6.77
N PHE A 586 15.40 0.37 7.77
CA PHE A 586 16.19 1.28 8.60
C PHE A 586 17.23 2.02 7.76
N ALA A 587 18.00 1.31 6.92
CA ALA A 587 18.99 1.92 6.03
C ALA A 587 18.36 2.99 5.10
N SER A 588 17.23 2.69 4.46
CA SER A 588 16.49 3.67 3.65
C SER A 588 16.07 4.89 4.49
N ILE A 589 15.33 4.68 5.58
CA ILE A 589 14.78 5.77 6.39
C ILE A 589 15.88 6.69 6.89
N GLN A 590 17.03 6.16 7.33
CA GLN A 590 18.11 7.00 7.84
C GLN A 590 18.86 7.79 6.76
N SER A 591 19.02 7.23 5.55
CA SER A 591 19.55 7.97 4.41
C SER A 591 18.62 9.12 3.95
N PHE A 592 17.31 8.99 4.15
CA PHE A 592 16.31 10.04 3.86
C PHE A 592 16.06 11.03 5.02
N SER A 593 16.52 10.71 6.22
CA SER A 593 16.25 11.50 7.44
C SER A 593 17.13 12.74 7.60
N MET A 594 17.80 13.19 6.53
CA MET A 594 18.46 14.49 6.53
C MET A 594 17.44 15.61 6.32
N PRO A 595 17.64 16.77 6.95
CA PRO A 595 16.65 17.83 6.93
C PRO A 595 16.62 18.50 5.55
N TYR A 596 15.86 17.92 4.63
CA TYR A 596 15.24 18.62 3.52
C TYR A 596 13.73 18.61 3.78
N GLY A 597 13.24 19.67 4.40
CA GLY A 597 11.81 20.00 4.45
C GLY A 597 10.96 19.13 5.38
N VAL A 598 10.73 19.64 6.58
CA VAL A 598 9.65 19.23 7.49
C VAL A 598 8.32 19.16 6.73
N ARG A 599 7.58 18.05 6.86
CA ARG A 599 6.19 17.94 6.38
C ARG A 599 5.22 17.96 7.56
N LYS A 600 4.14 18.74 7.37
CA LYS A 600 2.80 18.67 7.97
C LYS A 600 2.64 19.06 9.45
N SER A 601 2.20 20.29 9.66
CA SER A 601 0.96 20.53 10.43
C SER A 601 -0.05 21.15 9.46
N GLY A 602 -1.24 20.55 9.37
CA GLY A 602 -2.36 21.14 8.65
C GLY A 602 -2.98 22.22 9.49
N HIS A 603 -3.39 23.32 8.86
CA HIS A 603 -4.62 24.08 9.10
C HIS A 603 -4.89 24.83 7.79
N GLY A 604 -6.11 24.68 7.26
CA GLY A 604 -6.52 25.34 6.03
C GLY A 604 -6.75 26.83 6.28
N MET A 605 -6.46 27.64 5.26
CA MET A 605 -7.26 28.81 4.96
C MET A 605 -7.10 29.18 3.49
N CYS A 606 -8.25 29.52 2.91
CA CYS A 606 -8.52 29.77 1.51
C CYS A 606 -8.41 31.27 1.18
N ILE A 607 -7.99 31.58 -0.07
CA ILE A 607 -8.35 32.77 -0.92
C ILE A 607 -7.55 34.10 -0.69
N PRO A 608 -7.36 35.01 -1.69
CA PRO A 608 -7.60 34.98 -3.15
C PRO A 608 -6.36 35.19 -4.04
N ALA A 609 -6.53 34.89 -5.34
CA ALA A 609 -5.61 35.17 -6.44
C ALA A 609 -5.59 36.66 -6.85
N HIS A 610 -4.42 37.16 -7.28
CA HIS A 610 -4.28 38.40 -8.07
C HIS A 610 -3.44 38.12 -9.34
N PRO A 611 -3.75 38.72 -10.51
CA PRO A 611 -3.30 38.21 -11.80
C PRO A 611 -2.14 39.04 -12.36
N SER A 612 -0.89 38.65 -12.12
CA SER A 612 0.26 39.20 -12.88
C SER A 612 1.56 38.39 -12.83
N ALA A 613 1.55 37.12 -12.40
CA ALA A 613 2.76 36.30 -12.34
C ALA A 613 2.58 34.92 -12.99
N ARG A 614 2.13 34.89 -14.25
CA ARG A 614 2.20 33.71 -15.12
C ARG A 614 3.28 33.93 -16.17
N ARG A 615 4.53 33.56 -15.89
CA ARG A 615 5.51 33.19 -16.93
C ARG A 615 6.81 32.52 -16.45
N LEU A 616 6.97 32.20 -15.17
CA LEU A 616 8.17 31.52 -14.66
C LEU A 616 7.88 30.50 -13.56
N TRP A 617 6.84 29.65 -13.68
CA TRP A 617 6.63 28.50 -12.77
C TRP A 617 5.98 27.30 -13.44
#